data_AF-A0A7C5U3R8-F1
#
_entry.id   AF-A0A7C5U3R8-F1
#
_cell.length_a   1.000
_cell.length_b   1.000
_cell.length_c   1.000
_cell.angle_alpha   90.00
_cell.angle_beta   90.00
_cell.angle_gamma   90.00
#
_symmetry.space_group_name_H-M   'P 1'
#
loop_
_entity.id
_entity.type
_entity.pdbx_description
1 polymer ?
#
loop_
_entity_poly.entity_id
_entity_poly.type
_entity_poly.pdbx_seq_one_letter_code
_entity_poly.pdbx_strand_id
1 'polypeptide(L)' 'MPLLENDVIFAYLNEYDPNHEIAERTFKKLYDGEISMEISSVSLIEMELIYRSEKMENKPLKDLAAMATLH' A
#
# COMPACT_ATOMS: atom_id res chain seq x y z
N MET A 1 9.57 -7.74 12.56
CA MET A 1 8.29 -7.06 12.25
C MET A 1 7.79 -7.56 10.92
N PRO A 2 6.47 -7.73 10.71
CA PRO A 2 5.91 -8.07 9.41
C PRO A 2 6.18 -6.93 8.42
N LEU A 3 6.52 -7.27 7.17
CA LEU A 3 6.70 -6.31 6.09
C LEU A 3 5.41 -6.17 5.29
N LEU A 4 5.06 -4.94 4.91
CA LEU A 4 3.98 -4.63 4.00
C LEU A 4 4.51 -4.63 2.57
N GLU A 5 4.01 -5.57 1.77
CA GLU A 5 4.35 -5.71 0.36
C GLU A 5 3.44 -4.86 -0.53
N ASN A 6 3.98 -4.46 -1.69
CA ASN A 6 3.26 -3.64 -2.67
C ASN A 6 1.95 -4.27 -3.15
N ASP A 7 1.90 -5.60 -3.27
CA ASP A 7 0.70 -6.33 -3.70
C ASP A 7 -0.51 -6.04 -2.78
N VAL A 8 -0.28 -5.97 -1.46
CA VAL A 8 -1.34 -5.67 -0.49
C VAL A 8 -1.79 -4.21 -0.61
N ILE A 9 -0.84 -3.31 -0.89
CA ILE A 9 -1.12 -1.89 -1.10
C ILE A 9 -1.95 -1.70 -2.37
N PHE A 10 -1.56 -2.34 -3.47
CA PHE A 10 -2.30 -2.24 -4.73
C PHE A 10 -3.68 -2.89 -4.66
N ALA A 11 -3.80 -4.03 -3.98
CA ALA A 11 -5.10 -4.64 -3.72
C ALA A 11 -6.00 -3.72 -2.87
N TYR A 12 -5.44 -3.01 -1.89
CA TYR A 12 -6.19 -2.02 -1.10
C TYR A 12 -6.65 -0.82 -1.95
N LEU A 13 -5.81 -0.33 -2.86
CA LEU A 13 -6.12 0.84 -3.69
C LEU A 13 -7.09 0.55 -4.85
N ASN A 14 -7.23 -0.72 -5.24
CA ASN A 14 -8.07 -1.14 -6.37
C ASN A 14 -9.32 -1.89 -5.87
N GLU A 15 -10.48 -1.23 -5.90
CA GLU A 15 -11.77 -1.82 -5.48
C GLU A 15 -12.21 -3.05 -6.30
N TYR A 16 -11.65 -3.23 -7.49
CA TYR A 16 -11.92 -4.37 -8.37
C TYR A 16 -10.90 -5.50 -8.21
N ASP A 17 -9.91 -5.37 -7.33
CA ASP A 17 -8.94 -6.43 -7.05
C ASP A 17 -9.64 -7.61 -6.32
N PRO A 18 -9.43 -8.86 -6.73
CA PRO A 18 -10.01 -10.02 -6.04
C PRO A 18 -9.65 -10.11 -4.55
N ASN A 19 -8.54 -9.50 -4.15
CA ASN A 19 -8.06 -9.49 -2.77
C ASN A 19 -8.37 -8.18 -2.04
N HIS A 20 -9.16 -7.27 -2.64
CA HIS A 20 -9.47 -5.96 -2.05
C HIS A 20 -10.02 -6.07 -0.63
N GLU A 21 -11.01 -6.95 -0.39
CA GLU A 21 -11.58 -7.16 0.95
C GLU A 21 -10.54 -7.66 1.98
N ILE A 22 -9.58 -8.46 1.53
CA ILE A 22 -8.52 -8.99 2.40
C ILE A 22 -7.54 -7.87 2.76
N ALA A 23 -7.17 -7.06 1.78
CA ALA A 23 -6.31 -5.91 1.96
C ALA A 23 -6.98 -4.87 2.88
N GLU A 24 -8.26 -4.55 2.66
CA GLU A 24 -9.04 -3.64 3.50
C GLU A 24 -9.08 -4.08 4.97
N ARG A 25 -9.34 -5.37 5.23
CA ARG A 25 -9.29 -5.91 6.61
C ARG A 25 -7.92 -5.79 7.25
N THR A 26 -6.86 -5.93 6.46
CA THR A 26 -5.48 -5.79 6.94
C THR A 26 -5.18 -4.34 7.31
N PHE A 27 -5.54 -3.39 6.44
CA PHE A 27 -5.41 -1.96 6.70
C PHE A 27 -6.27 -1.50 7.88
N LYS A 28 -7.47 -2.07 8.05
CA LYS A 28 -8.31 -1.80 9.22
C LYS A 28 -7.63 -2.22 10.52
N LYS A 29 -7.05 -3.42 10.58
CA LYS A 29 -6.30 -3.89 11.75
C LYS A 29 -5.07 -3.03 12.05
N LEU A 30 -4.42 -2.53 11.00
CA LEU A 30 -3.29 -1.60 11.11
C LEU A 30 -3.76 -0.26 11.72
N TYR A 31 -4.87 0.28 11.24
CA TYR A 31 -5.48 1.51 11.73
C TYR A 31 -5.99 1.39 13.17
N ASP A 32 -6.61 0.26 13.51
CA ASP A 32 -7.11 -0.04 14.86
C ASP A 32 -5.96 -0.35 15.85
N GLY A 33 -4.70 -0.38 15.38
CA GLY A 33 -3.50 -0.64 16.18
C GLY A 33 -3.35 -2.11 16.63
N GLU A 34 -4.16 -3.02 16.07
CA GLU A 34 -4.10 -4.46 16.37
C GLU A 34 -2.83 -5.12 15.83
N ILE A 35 -2.29 -4.58 14.73
CA ILE A 35 -1.06 -5.03 14.10
C ILE A 35 -0.14 -3.85 13.78
N SER A 36 1.16 -4.12 13.73
CA SER A 36 2.18 -3.17 13.28
C SER A 36 2.94 -3.80 12.12
N MET A 37 3.15 -3.03 11.06
CA MET A 37 3.84 -3.45 9.85
C MET A 37 4.80 -2.34 9.40
N GLU A 38 5.90 -2.72 8.78
CA GLU A 38 6.85 -1.79 8.18
C GLU A 38 6.86 -1.94 6.66
N ILE A 39 7.08 -0.85 5.94
CA ILE A 39 7.33 -0.93 4.49
C ILE A 39 8.83 -0.89 4.23
N SER A 40 9.32 -1.79 3.38
CA SER A 40 10.74 -1.82 3.03
C SER A 40 11.07 -0.71 2.01
N SER A 41 12.29 -0.20 2.05
CA SER A 41 12.77 0.74 1.02
C SER A 41 12.80 0.13 -0.38
N VAL A 42 12.96 -1.19 -0.48
CA VAL A 42 12.89 -1.92 -1.76
C VAL A 42 11.48 -1.87 -2.32
N SER A 43 10.47 -2.13 -1.49
CA SER A 43 9.05 -2.05 -1.87
C SER A 43 8.69 -0.62 -2.34
N LEU A 44 9.21 0.41 -1.67
CA LEU A 44 9.01 1.80 -2.11
C LEU A 44 9.60 2.08 -3.50
N ILE A 45 10.80 1.57 -3.79
CA ILE A 45 11.43 1.72 -5.11
C ILE A 45 10.64 0.96 -6.18
N GLU A 46 10.20 -0.25 -5.88
CA GLU A 46 9.37 -1.05 -6.80
C GLU A 46 8.06 -0.34 -7.13
N MET A 47 7.39 0.23 -6.13
CA MET A 47 6.16 0.99 -6.31
C MET A 47 6.38 2.18 -7.27
N GLU A 48 7.49 2.91 -7.11
CA GLU A 48 7.86 3.99 -8.01
C GLU A 48 8.09 3.50 -9.45
N LEU A 49 8.81 2.38 -9.63
CA LEU A 49 9.07 1.80 -10.94
C LEU A 49 7.78 1.37 -11.65
N ILE A 50 6.81 0.79 -10.92
CA ILE A 50 5.49 0.41 -11.45
C ILE A 50 4.71 1.65 -11.91
N TYR A 51 4.66 2.72 -11.10
CA TYR A 51 3.97 3.95 -11.52
C TYR A 51 4.62 4.59 -12.74
N ARG A 52 5.96 4.56 -12.85
CA ARG A 52 6.68 5.05 -14.02
C ARG A 52 6.37 4.23 -15.27
N SER A 53 6.29 2.89 -15.17
CA SER A 53 5.96 2.05 -16.33
C SER A 53 4.54 2.29 -16.85
N GLU A 54 3.59 2.58 -15.97
CA GLU A 54 2.20 2.89 -16.32
C GLU A 54 1.95 4.34 -16.73
N LYS A 55 3.01 5.18 -16.81
CA LYS A 55 2.91 6.64 -17.06
C LYS A 55 2.03 7.36 -16.02
N MET A 56 1.99 6.84 -14.80
CA MET A 56 1.20 7.31 -13.66
C MET A 56 2.06 8.02 -12.62
N GLU A 57 3.06 8.78 -13.07
CA GLU A 57 4.13 9.38 -12.26
C GLU A 57 3.64 10.34 -11.16
N ASN A 58 2.39 10.81 -11.23
CA ASN A 58 1.79 11.73 -10.25
C ASN A 58 0.99 11.04 -9.12
N LYS A 59 0.76 9.72 -9.18
CA LYS A 59 0.04 8.97 -8.13
C LYS A 59 0.87 8.50 -6.92
N PRO A 60 2.18 8.18 -7.02
CA PRO A 60 2.93 7.59 -5.91
C PRO A 60 2.89 8.46 -4.64
N LEU A 61 3.07 9.78 -4.78
CA LEU A 61 3.03 10.71 -3.65
C LEU A 61 1.67 10.77 -2.97
N LYS A 62 0.58 10.60 -3.71
CA LYS A 62 -0.78 10.67 -3.18
C LYS A 62 -1.14 9.40 -2.43
N ASP A 63 -0.75 8.25 -2.99
CA ASP A 63 -1.01 6.94 -2.41
C ASP A 63 -0.10 6.71 -1.17
N LEU A 64 1.17 7.16 -1.23
CA LEU A 64 2.07 7.18 -0.07
C LEU A 64 1.61 8.15 1.02
N ALA A 65 1.11 9.35 0.66
CA ALA A 65 0.57 10.29 1.64
C ALA A 65 -0.69 9.76 2.33
N ALA A 66 -1.58 9.09 1.59
CA ALA A 66 -2.75 8.43 2.17
C ALA A 66 -2.35 7.35 3.18
N MET A 67 -1.29 6.58 2.90
CA MET A 67 -0.75 5.61 3.86
C MET A 67 -0.05 6.25 5.06
N ALA A 68 0.70 7.34 4.88
CA ALA A 68 1.39 8.04 5.97
C ALA A 68 0.43 8.80 6.91
N THR A 69 -0.81 9.05 6.49
CA THR A 69 -1.85 9.62 7.36
C THR A 69 -2.59 8.59 8.22
N LEU A 70 -2.27 7.29 8.10
CA LEU A 70 -2.84 6.22 8.95
C LEU A 70 -2.17 6.12 10.34
N HIS A 71 -1.57 7.21 10.83
CA HIS A 71 -0.95 7.30 12.16
C HIS A 71 -1.88 7.89 13.20
#